data_AF-A0A1F4T985-F1
#
_entry.id   AF-A0A1F4T985-F1
#
_cell.length_a   1.000
_cell.length_b   1.000
_cell.length_c   1.000
_cell.angle_alpha   90.00
_cell.angle_beta   90.00
_cell.angle_gamma   90.00
#
_symmetry.space_group_name_H-M   'P 1'
#
loop_
_entity.id
_entity.type
_entity.pdbx_description
1 polymer ?
#
loop_
_entity_poly.entity_id
_entity_poly.type
_entity_poly.pdbx_seq_one_letter_code
_entity_poly.pdbx_strand_id
1 'polypeptide(L)'
;MKFRRILAVIVFFSILTGIHLFFNAINIRLKYQLTDLKIKRGELVSRNRELGTQIAIIENLDSIDQIAKSRLNMYYPEEITYVVPSKEAVIY
;
A
#
# COMPACT_ATOMS: atom_id res chain seq x y z
N MET A 1 -46.69 -42.35 -12.79
CA MET A 1 -46.35 -41.01 -13.34
C MET A 1 -46.09 -39.92 -12.28
N LYS A 2 -46.76 -39.91 -11.12
CA LYS A 2 -46.60 -38.85 -10.10
C LYS A 2 -45.19 -38.75 -9.48
N PHE A 3 -44.53 -39.87 -9.23
CA PHE A 3 -43.17 -39.91 -8.64
C PHE A 3 -42.11 -39.21 -9.52
N ARG A 4 -42.14 -39.43 -10.84
CA ARG A 4 -41.23 -38.77 -11.78
C ARG A 4 -41.38 -37.24 -11.78
N ARG A 5 -42.60 -36.73 -11.58
CA ARG A 5 -42.86 -35.28 -11.46
C ARG A 5 -42.31 -34.72 -10.16
N ILE A 6 -42.48 -35.42 -9.04
CA ILE A 6 -41.92 -35.01 -7.73
C ILE A 6 -40.40 -34.97 -7.81
N LEU A 7 -39.77 -36.00 -8.41
CA LEU A 7 -38.33 -36.05 -8.58
C LEU A 7 -37.80 -34.88 -9.44
N ALA A 8 -38.50 -34.56 -10.53
CA ALA A 8 -38.13 -33.42 -11.39
C ALA A 8 -38.21 -32.08 -10.64
N VAL A 9 -39.21 -31.89 -9.78
CA VAL A 9 -39.34 -30.68 -8.95
C VAL A 9 -38.19 -30.59 -7.94
N ILE A 10 -37.83 -31.69 -7.28
CA ILE A 10 -36.70 -31.72 -6.34
C ILE A 10 -35.39 -31.35 -7.05
N VAL A 11 -35.12 -31.97 -8.21
CA VAL A 11 -33.93 -31.67 -9.01
C VAL A 11 -33.90 -30.21 -9.42
N PHE A 12 -35.03 -29.64 -9.83
CA PHE A 12 -35.12 -28.22 -10.17
C PHE A 12 -34.73 -27.31 -9.00
N PHE A 13 -35.25 -27.57 -7.79
CA PHE A 13 -34.89 -26.79 -6.59
C PHE A 13 -33.44 -26.99 -6.17
N SER A 14 -32.87 -28.19 -6.33
CA SER A 14 -31.45 -28.42 -6.07
C SER A 14 -30.56 -27.61 -7.01
N ILE A 15 -30.91 -27.57 -8.30
CA ILE A 15 -30.18 -26.76 -9.29
C ILE A 15 -30.28 -25.27 -8.94
N LEU A 16 -31.49 -24.79 -8.62
CA LEU A 16 -31.72 -23.39 -8.25
C LEU A 16 -30.89 -22.98 -7.02
N THR A 17 -30.84 -23.86 -6.01
CA THR A 17 -30.05 -23.65 -4.79
C THR A 17 -28.55 -23.63 -5.09
N GLY A 18 -28.06 -24.55 -5.93
CA GLY A 18 -26.67 -24.58 -6.37
C GLY A 18 -26.25 -23.31 -7.10
N ILE A 19 -27.09 -22.82 -8.01
CA ILE A 19 -26.87 -21.56 -8.74
C ILE A 19 -26.79 -20.38 -7.76
N HIS A 20 -27.74 -20.30 -6.80
CA HIS A 20 -27.76 -19.22 -5.82
C HIS A 20 -26.49 -19.21 -4.95
N LEU A 21 -26.03 -20.38 -4.49
CA LEU A 21 -24.79 -20.51 -3.72
C LEU A 21 -23.56 -20.12 -4.55
N PHE A 22 -23.52 -20.52 -5.82
CA PHE A 22 -22.43 -20.18 -6.73
C PHE A 22 -22.28 -18.67 -6.93
N PHE A 23 -23.38 -17.96 -7.20
CA PHE A 23 -23.35 -16.50 -7.33
C PHE A 23 -22.97 -15.79 -6.03
N ASN A 24 -23.44 -16.28 -4.88
CA ASN A 24 -23.04 -15.72 -3.59
C ASN A 24 -21.55 -15.90 -3.31
N ALA A 25 -20.99 -17.08 -3.61
CA ALA A 25 -19.56 -17.32 -3.46
C ALA A 25 -18.72 -16.38 -4.35
N ILE A 26 -19.15 -16.15 -5.60
CA ILE A 26 -18.49 -15.19 -6.50
C ILE A 26 -18.56 -13.77 -5.92
N ASN A 27 -19.74 -13.33 -5.47
CA ASN A 27 -19.91 -11.99 -4.92
C ASN A 27 -19.02 -11.75 -3.70
N ILE A 28 -18.94 -12.74 -2.81
CA ILE A 28 -18.06 -12.68 -1.63
C ILE A 28 -16.59 -12.58 -2.07
N ARG A 29 -16.17 -13.44 -3.01
CA ARG A 29 -14.79 -13.43 -3.53
C ARG A 29 -14.44 -12.07 -4.15
N LEU A 30 -15.32 -11.52 -4.98
CA LEU A 30 -15.12 -10.22 -5.63
C LEU A 30 -15.03 -9.08 -4.61
N LYS A 31 -15.86 -9.10 -3.55
CA LYS A 31 -15.76 -8.13 -2.45
C LYS A 31 -14.39 -8.18 -1.78
N TYR A 32 -13.88 -9.37 -1.46
CA TYR A 32 -12.54 -9.49 -0.87
C TYR A 32 -11.44 -9.01 -1.81
N GLN A 33 -11.49 -9.36 -3.10
CA GLN A 33 -10.53 -8.88 -4.10
C GLN A 33 -10.55 -7.35 -4.24
N LEU A 34 -11.74 -6.74 -4.23
CA LEU A 34 -11.87 -5.29 -4.25
C LEU A 34 -11.29 -4.62 -3.00
N THR A 35 -11.51 -5.20 -1.83
CA THR A 35 -10.94 -4.70 -0.58
C THR A 35 -9.41 -4.77 -0.59
N ASP A 36 -8.84 -5.91 -1.02
CA ASP A 36 -7.39 -6.07 -1.15
C ASP A 36 -6.79 -5.04 -2.12
N LEU A 37 -7.44 -4.83 -3.28
CA LEU A 37 -7.03 -3.81 -4.25
C LEU A 37 -7.09 -2.39 -3.66
N LYS A 38 -8.11 -2.07 -2.85
CA LYS A 38 -8.21 -0.77 -2.17
C LYS A 38 -7.09 -0.58 -1.15
N ILE A 39 -6.75 -1.62 -0.39
CA ILE A 39 -5.65 -1.59 0.58
C ILE A 39 -4.33 -1.33 -0.15
N LYS A 40 -4.01 -2.14 -1.17
CA LYS A 40 -2.79 -1.96 -1.99
C LYS A 40 -2.70 -0.59 -2.63
N ARG A 41 -3.81 -0.05 -3.13
CA ARG A 41 -3.84 1.32 -3.65
C ARG A 41 -3.49 2.34 -2.56
N GLY A 42 -4.04 2.18 -1.36
CA GLY A 42 -3.72 3.05 -0.22
C GLY A 42 -2.25 3.00 0.16
N GLU A 43 -1.67 1.80 0.23
CA GLU A 43 -0.24 1.59 0.48
C GLU A 43 0.63 2.27 -0.57
N LEU A 44 0.33 2.07 -1.85
CA LEU A 44 1.07 2.69 -2.96
C LEU A 44 0.99 4.21 -2.93
N VAL A 45 -0.17 4.79 -2.62
CA VAL A 45 -0.33 6.25 -2.49
C VAL A 45 0.48 6.77 -1.31
N SER A 46 0.46 6.08 -0.16
CA SER A 46 1.25 6.44 1.00
C SER A 46 2.75 6.40 0.67
N ARG A 47 3.20 5.32 0.02
CA ARG A 47 4.60 5.15 -0.38
C ARG A 47 5.04 6.20 -1.37
N ASN A 48 4.19 6.54 -2.34
CA ASN A 48 4.48 7.61 -3.29
C ASN A 48 4.61 8.97 -2.60
N ARG A 49 3.76 9.26 -1.60
CA ARG A 49 3.87 10.47 -0.78
C ARG A 49 5.18 10.51 0.00
N GLU A 50 5.56 9.40 0.64
CA GLU A 50 6.81 9.28 1.38
C GLU A 50 8.03 9.53 0.47
N LEU A 51 8.05 8.88 -0.70
CA LEU A 51 9.10 9.10 -1.71
C LEU A 51 9.13 10.55 -2.20
N GLY A 52 7.96 11.15 -2.45
CA GLY A 52 7.88 12.56 -2.82
C GLY A 52 8.45 13.50 -1.74
N THR A 53 8.22 13.20 -0.46
CA THR A 53 8.84 13.94 0.65
C THR A 53 10.35 13.73 0.69
N GLN A 54 10.84 12.50 0.48
CA GLN A 54 12.29 12.23 0.43
C GLN A 54 12.97 13.00 -0.71
N ILE A 55 12.36 13.02 -1.89
CA ILE A 55 12.85 13.79 -3.04
C ILE A 55 12.92 15.29 -2.70
N ALA A 56 11.85 15.84 -2.13
CA ALA A 56 11.82 17.26 -1.75
C ALA A 56 12.88 17.62 -0.69
N ILE A 57 13.20 16.69 0.23
CA ILE A 57 14.29 16.88 1.20
C ILE A 57 15.64 16.89 0.48
N ILE A 58 15.88 15.97 -0.44
CA ILE A 58 17.13 15.89 -1.21
C ILE A 58 17.32 17.16 -2.06
N GLU A 59 16.30 17.57 -2.80
CA GLU A 59 16.36 18.79 -3.63
C GLU A 59 16.63 20.05 -2.79
N ASN A 60 16.10 20.10 -1.56
CA ASN A 60 16.36 21.19 -0.62
C ASN A 60 17.81 21.14 -0.11
N LEU A 61 18.32 19.97 0.27
CA LEU A 61 19.72 19.82 0.68
C LEU A 61 20.70 20.21 -0.43
N ASP A 62 20.43 19.80 -1.67
CA ASP A 62 21.22 20.21 -2.83
C ASP A 62 21.18 21.74 -3.02
N SER A 63 20.01 22.35 -2.84
CA SER A 63 19.87 23.81 -2.89
C SER A 63 20.66 24.51 -1.78
N ILE A 64 20.64 23.97 -0.56
CA ILE A 64 21.43 24.47 0.58
C ILE A 64 22.93 24.35 0.27
N ASP A 65 23.39 23.22 -0.26
CA ASP A 65 24.79 22.98 -0.61
C ASP A 65 25.28 23.97 -1.68
N GLN A 66 24.46 24.22 -2.70
CA GLN A 66 24.75 25.23 -3.73
C GLN A 66 24.84 26.64 -3.15
N ILE A 67 23.95 27.01 -2.23
CA ILE A 67 23.99 28.33 -1.57
C ILE A 67 25.23 28.45 -0.68
N ALA A 68 25.58 27.40 0.08
CA ALA A 68 26.75 27.38 0.94
C ALA A 68 28.05 27.55 0.12
N LYS A 69 28.17 26.84 -1.00
CA LYS A 69 29.32 26.97 -1.91
C LYS A 69 29.36 28.33 -2.60
N SER A 70 28.24 28.79 -3.17
CA SER A 70 28.22 29.98 -4.04
C SER A 70 28.19 31.31 -3.29
N ARG A 71 27.49 31.39 -2.15
CA ARG A 71 27.30 32.64 -1.40
C ARG A 71 28.14 32.73 -0.14
N LEU A 72 28.41 31.60 0.51
CA LEU A 72 29.17 31.56 1.76
C LEU A 72 30.62 31.10 1.54
N ASN A 73 30.99 30.75 0.30
CA ASN A 73 32.31 30.27 -0.09
C ASN A 73 32.79 29.10 0.80
N MET A 74 31.83 28.31 1.31
CA MET A 74 32.11 27.14 2.13
C MET A 74 32.58 26.00 1.23
N TYR A 75 33.79 25.54 1.47
CA TYR A 75 34.34 24.31 0.88
C TYR A 75 34.29 23.20 1.91
N TYR A 76 33.98 21.97 1.46
CA TYR A 76 34.05 20.81 2.34
C TYR A 76 35.49 20.62 2.81
N PRO A 77 35.73 20.46 4.13
CA PRO A 77 37.07 20.18 4.64
C PRO A 77 37.56 18.82 4.12
N GLU A 78 38.87 18.67 3.91
CA GLU A 78 39.49 17.41 3.44
C GLU A 78 39.27 16.25 4.44
N GLU A 79 39.03 16.57 5.71
CA GLU A 79 38.73 15.59 6.76
C GLU A 79 37.33 15.82 7.32
N ILE A 80 36.44 14.85 7.12
CA ILE A 80 35.07 14.85 7.67
C ILE A 80 35.00 13.81 8.78
N THR A 81 34.96 14.25 10.04
CA THR A 81 34.70 13.36 11.18
C THR A 81 33.19 13.24 11.37
N TYR A 82 32.60 12.11 11.00
CA TYR A 82 31.20 11.81 11.27
C TYR A 82 31.00 11.56 12.77
N VAL A 83 30.46 12.55 13.48
CA VAL A 83 29.96 12.34 14.83
C VAL A 83 28.62 11.63 14.71
N VAL A 84 28.61 10.31 14.90
CA VAL A 84 27.38 9.53 15.03
C VAL A 84 26.78 9.85 16.40
N PRO A 85 25.63 10.51 16.52
CA PRO A 85 25.00 10.73 17.81
C PRO A 85 24.52 9.36 18.32
N SER A 86 25.21 8.80 19.33
CA SER A 86 24.72 7.63 20.03
C SER A 86 23.42 8.01 20.76
N LYS A 87 22.45 7.10 20.77
CA LYS A 87 21.12 7.26 21.38
C LYS A 87 21.14 7.44 22.92
N GLU A 88 22.31 7.63 23.54
CA GLU A 88 22.47 7.63 25.00
C GLU A 88 22.47 9.03 25.62
N ALA A 89 22.42 10.11 24.82
CA ALA A 89 22.26 11.47 25.35
C ALA A 89 20.78 11.81 25.64
N VAL A 90 20.11 10.99 26.45
CA VAL A 90 18.90 11.41 27.19
C VAL A 90 19.34 11.64 28.62
N ILE A 91 19.72 12.88 28.93
CA ILE A 91 19.99 13.32 30.30
C ILE A 91 18.65 13.72 30.92
N TYR A 92 18.36 13.14 32.08
CA TYR A 92 17.22 13.44 32.96
C TYR A 92 17.14 14.91 33.38
#